data_AF-A0A8E2ICB4-F1
#
_entry.id   AF-A0A8E2ICB4-F1
#
_cell.length_a   1.000
_cell.length_b   1.000
_cell.length_c   1.000
_cell.angle_alpha   90.00
_cell.angle_beta   90.00
_cell.angle_gamma   90.00
#
_symmetry.space_group_name_H-M   'P 1'
#
loop_
_entity.id
_entity.type
_entity.pdbx_description
1 polymer ?
#
loop_
_entity_poly.entity_id
_entity_poly.type
_entity_poly.pdbx_seq_one_letter_code
_entity_poly.pdbx_strand_id
1 'polypeptide(L)' 'MFGGKHHTVTAIRRKDRTIEYIYLPRKSNSVLQKLKKAPFLRGIIALIEASANGSQNLNFSSERYDVDPEKDEEISEEKV' A
#
# COMPACT_ATOMS: atom_id res chain seq x y z
N MET A 1 -4.85 6.50 1.65
CA MET A 1 -4.06 5.58 2.48
C MET A 1 -3.87 6.19 3.86
N PHE A 2 -4.19 5.47 4.92
CA PHE A 2 -4.03 5.90 6.31
C PHE A 2 -2.77 5.27 6.90
N GLY A 3 -1.77 6.08 7.23
CA GLY A 3 -0.49 5.62 7.77
C GLY A 3 -0.46 5.68 9.29
N GLY A 4 -0.40 4.53 9.95
CA GLY A 4 -0.10 4.39 11.37
C GLY A 4 1.39 4.20 11.65
N LYS A 5 1.72 3.93 12.92
CA LYS A 5 3.10 3.65 13.36
C LYS A 5 3.64 2.35 12.76
N HIS A 6 2.80 1.32 12.71
CA HIS A 6 3.20 -0.03 12.31
C HIS A 6 2.65 -0.48 10.96
N HIS A 7 1.51 0.09 10.53
CA HIS A 7 0.82 -0.33 9.31
C HIS A 7 0.34 0.88 8.53
N THR A 8 0.22 0.69 7.23
CA THR A 8 -0.51 1.57 6.33
C THR A 8 -1.74 0.82 5.87
N VAL A 9 -2.91 1.43 6.07
CA VAL A 9 -4.20 0.82 5.77
C VAL A 9 -4.84 1.57 4.61
N THR A 10 -5.40 0.81 3.66
CA THR A 10 -6.22 1.38 2.60
C THR A 10 -7.53 0.66 2.54
N ALA A 11 -8.59 1.44 2.49
CA ALA A 11 -9.94 0.98 2.31
C ALA A 11 -10.37 1.28 0.87
N ILE A 12 -10.95 0.30 0.18
CA ILE A 12 -11.55 0.48 -1.14
C ILE A 12 -13.04 0.16 -1.07
N ARG A 13 -13.83 0.84 -1.90
CA ARG A 13 -15.25 0.55 -2.06
C ARG A 13 -15.43 -0.38 -3.25
N ARG A 14 -16.03 -1.55 -3.03
CA ARG A 14 -16.37 -2.52 -4.07
C ARG A 14 -17.71 -2.16 -4.74
N LYS A 15 -18.02 -2.75 -5.90
CA LYS A 15 -19.24 -2.45 -6.68
C LYS A 15 -20.53 -2.87 -5.96
N ASP A 16 -20.48 -3.95 -5.19
CA ASP A 16 -21.54 -4.45 -4.30
C ASP A 16 -21.78 -3.55 -3.07
N ARG A 17 -21.02 -2.46 -2.95
CA ARG A 17 -21.05 -1.49 -1.85
C ARG A 17 -20.42 -1.99 -0.55
N THR A 18 -19.71 -3.11 -0.53
CA THR A 18 -18.88 -3.49 0.61
C THR A 18 -17.58 -2.67 0.65
N ILE A 19 -16.91 -2.69 1.81
CA ILE A 19 -15.62 -2.03 2.01
C ILE A 19 -14.61 -3.11 2.35
N GLU A 20 -13.50 -3.08 1.63
CA GLU A 20 -12.39 -3.99 1.87
C GLU A 20 -11.14 -3.22 2.27
N TYR A 21 -10.29 -3.85 3.08
CA TYR A 21 -9.12 -3.25 3.66
C TYR A 21 -7.86 -4.05 3.32
N ILE A 22 -6.81 -3.35 2.89
CA ILE A 22 -5.45 -3.89 2.83
C ILE A 22 -4.60 -3.29 3.95
N TYR A 23 -3.87 -4.16 4.66
CA TYR A 23 -2.95 -3.79 5.73
C TYR A 23 -1.52 -4.04 5.25
N LEU A 24 -0.75 -2.98 5.05
CA LEU A 24 0.64 -3.07 4.63
C LEU A 24 1.57 -2.73 5.80
N PRO A 25 2.46 -3.63 6.25
CA PRO A 25 3.38 -3.34 7.34
C PRO A 25 4.37 -2.24 6.93
N ARG A 26 4.59 -1.29 7.82
CA ARG A 26 5.52 -0.18 7.61
C ARG A 26 6.94 -0.68 7.80
N LYS A 27 7.66 -0.89 6.69
CA LYS A 27 9.08 -1.25 6.71
C LYS A 27 9.93 -0.01 7.01
N SER A 28 10.50 0.08 8.21
CA SER A 28 11.49 1.11 8.53
C SER A 28 12.90 0.56 8.33
N ASN A 29 13.62 1.05 7.33
CA ASN A 29 15.04 0.74 7.18
C ASN A 29 15.89 1.80 7.90
N SER A 30 16.74 1.35 8.83
CA SER A 30 17.61 2.22 9.64
C SER A 30 18.56 3.07 8.79
N VAL A 31 19.01 2.55 7.65
CA VAL A 31 19.87 3.26 6.69
C VAL A 31 19.10 4.38 6.02
N LEU A 32 17.89 4.10 5.49
CA LEU A 32 17.04 5.12 4.87
C LEU A 32 16.65 6.22 5.86
N GLN A 33 16.42 5.88 7.13
CA GLN A 33 16.14 6.87 8.18
C GLN A 33 17.33 7.80 8.45
N LYS A 34 18.57 7.30 8.36
CA LYS A 34 19.78 8.13 8.47
C LYS A 34 19.95 9.04 7.25
N LEU A 35 19.74 8.53 6.03
CA LEU A 35 19.86 9.32 4.80
C LEU A 35 18.81 10.45 4.71
N LYS A 36 17.62 10.26 5.30
CA LYS A 36 16.58 11.30 5.41
C LYS A 36 16.97 12.48 6.31
N LYS A 37 18.10 12.45 7.03
CA LYS A 37 18.58 13.59 7.81
C LYS A 37 19.12 14.73 6.92
N ALA A 38 19.63 14.41 5.74
CA ALA A 38 20.12 15.40 4.79
C ALA A 38 18.92 15.99 3.98
N PRO A 39 18.70 17.33 3.97
CA PRO A 39 17.50 17.93 3.37
C PRO A 39 17.27 17.60 1.90
N PHE A 40 18.33 17.63 1.09
CA PHE A 40 18.26 17.37 -0.35
C PHE A 40 17.91 15.91 -0.66
N LEU A 41 18.58 14.98 0.04
CA LEU A 41 18.39 13.55 -0.15
C LEU A 41 17.08 13.04 0.47
N ARG A 42 16.62 13.70 1.55
CA ARG A 42 15.33 13.42 2.20
C ARG A 42 14.18 13.50 1.20
N GLY A 43 14.14 14.53 0.36
CA GLY A 43 13.07 14.71 -0.64
C GLY A 43 13.01 13.54 -1.62
N ILE A 44 14.17 13.16 -2.17
CA ILE A 44 14.28 12.04 -3.13
C ILE A 44 13.85 10.72 -2.47
N ILE A 45 14.36 10.42 -1.27
CA ILE A 45 14.02 9.19 -0.55
C ILE A 45 12.52 9.16 -0.19
N ALA A 46 11.97 10.30 0.23
CA ALA A 46 10.55 10.40 0.56
C ALA A 46 9.67 10.16 -0.68
N LEU A 47 10.05 10.67 -1.85
CA LEU A 47 9.35 10.41 -3.11
C LEU A 47 9.38 8.92 -3.47
N ILE A 48 10.54 8.26 -3.37
CA ILE A 48 10.66 6.83 -3.68
C ILE A 48 9.77 6.00 -2.73
N GLU A 49 9.81 6.28 -1.42
CA GLU A 49 8.93 5.62 -0.45
C GLU A 49 7.45 5.89 -0.72
N ALA A 50 7.09 7.13 -1.06
CA ALA A 50 5.71 7.49 -1.37
C ALA A 50 5.21 6.81 -2.64
N SER A 51 6.05 6.73 -3.69
CA SER A 51 5.72 6.04 -4.94
C SER A 51 5.56 4.53 -4.74
N ALA A 52 6.46 3.89 -4.00
CA ALA A 52 6.37 2.45 -3.73
C ALA A 52 5.14 2.10 -2.88
N ASN A 53 4.78 2.95 -1.92
CA ASN A 53 3.55 2.77 -1.15
C ASN A 53 2.31 3.10 -2.00
N GLY A 54 2.33 4.18 -2.76
CA GLY A 54 1.24 4.59 -3.63
C GLY A 54 0.90 3.52 -4.68
N SER A 55 1.91 2.93 -5.33
CA SER A 55 1.72 1.89 -6.34
C SER A 55 1.05 0.63 -5.76
N GLN A 56 1.45 0.16 -4.58
CA GLN A 56 0.82 -0.99 -3.93
C GLN A 56 -0.67 -0.76 -3.65
N ASN A 57 -1.04 0.46 -3.28
CA ASN A 57 -2.43 0.77 -2.93
C ASN A 57 -3.29 1.03 -4.16
N LEU A 58 -2.70 1.62 -5.19
CA LEU A 58 -3.33 1.73 -6.49
C LEU A 58 -3.54 0.34 -7.09
N ASN A 59 -2.52 -0.53 -7.08
CA ASN A 59 -2.63 -1.90 -7.57
C ASN A 59 -3.69 -2.70 -6.81
N PHE A 60 -3.74 -2.61 -5.48
CA PHE A 60 -4.81 -3.22 -4.70
C PHE A 60 -6.19 -2.74 -5.14
N SER A 61 -6.35 -1.43 -5.35
CA SER A 61 -7.63 -0.88 -5.84
C SER A 61 -7.96 -1.40 -7.24
N SER A 62 -6.99 -1.41 -8.16
CA SER A 62 -7.19 -1.86 -9.54
C SER A 62 -7.47 -3.36 -9.65
N GLU A 63 -6.73 -4.21 -8.94
CA GLU A 63 -6.89 -5.67 -8.95
C GLU A 63 -8.24 -6.10 -8.37
N ARG A 64 -8.78 -5.33 -7.41
CA ARG A 64 -9.97 -5.71 -6.65
C ARG A 64 -11.24 -4.98 -7.08
N TYR A 65 -11.17 -3.84 -7.76
CA TYR A 65 -12.37 -3.04 -8.07
C TYR A 65 -13.38 -3.74 -8.99
N ASP A 66 -12.89 -4.45 -10.01
CA ASP A 66 -13.74 -5.11 -11.01
C ASP A 66 -14.08 -6.57 -10.67
N VAL A 67 -13.46 -7.11 -9.62
CA VAL A 67 -13.68 -8.49 -9.16
C VAL A 67 -14.92 -8.53 -8.28
N ASP A 68 -15.79 -9.50 -8.57
CA ASP A 68 -16.93 -9.84 -7.74
C ASP A 68 -16.45 -10.40 -6.39
N PRO A 69 -16.83 -9.81 -5.23
CA PRO A 69 -16.36 -10.26 -3.93
C PRO A 69 -16.58 -11.75 -3.64
N GLU A 70 -17.59 -12.38 -4.26
CA GLU A 70 -17.83 -13.82 -4.13
C GLU A 70 -16.77 -14.70 -4.85
N LYS A 71 -15.95 -14.11 -5.73
CA LYS A 71 -14.88 -14.78 -6.49
C LYS A 71 -13.47 -14.42 -6.02
N ASP A 72 -13.36 -13.72 -4.89
CA ASP A 72 -12.07 -13.23 -4.38
C ASP A 72 -11.12 -14.36 -3.91
N GLU A 73 -11.64 -15.57 -3.63
CA GLU A 73 -10.83 -16.73 -3.17
C GLU A 73 -9.82 -17.18 -4.23
N GLU A 74 -10.14 -17.07 -5.53
CA GLU A 74 -9.28 -17.47 -6.66
C GLU A 74 -8.05 -16.56 -6.84
N ILE A 75 -8.05 -15.35 -6.26
CA ILE A 75 -6.98 -14.35 -6.46
C ILE A 75 -5.89 -14.45 -5.39
N SER A 76 -6.16 -15.13 -4.27
CA SER A 76 -5.22 -15.25 -3.15
C SER A 76 -4.01 -16.15 -3.44
N GLU A 77 -4.08 -17.00 -4.47
CA GLU A 77 -3.06 -18.01 -4.79
C GLU A 77 -1.94 -17.52 -5.74
N GLU A 78 -2.11 -16.38 -6.41
CA GLU A 78 -1.20 -15.94 -7.49
C GLU A 78 0.00 -15.09 -6.99
N LYS A 79 0.14 -14.88 -5.67
CA LYS A 79 1.26 -14.16 -5.04
C LYS A 79 2.01 -15.06 -4.05
N VAL A 80 2.61 -16.16 -4.53
CA VAL A 80 3.70 -16.90 -3.85
C VAL A 80 5.03 -16.58 -4.52
#